data_AF-A0A1L7VJW6-F1
#
_entry.id   AF-A0A1L7VJW6-F1
#
_cell.length_a   1.000
_cell.length_b   1.000
_cell.length_c   1.000
_cell.angle_alpha   90.00
_cell.angle_beta   90.00
_cell.angle_gamma   90.00
#
_symmetry.space_group_name_H-M   'P 1'
#
loop_
_entity.id
_entity.type
_entity.pdbx_description
1 polymer ?
#
loop_
_entity_poly.entity_id
_entity_poly.type
_entity_poly.pdbx_seq_one_letter_code
_entity_poly.pdbx_strand_id
1 'polypeptide(L)'
;MAQPVFQFPYGAPGQQKLRLEEGFHGTFAARKAFIDITFENNIPSTKSHVMHVTFMKNANVKQRGVLELYDRRYPGRIRQANGTAAATAPSVAEDAAYRTLVRQGKMDAFSLALKRIYKIDPKTCASDFLHSHRFGGASFDGAEFDSMARFEAATWYECDQHFKTELKAYKKLKRLQGTRIPRLYAHVRISHGDVPQAARDDAPWDQFLCVHGLLLEDIPGPTLEDWPTPDMAPNMLKIVAQCAAETI
;
A
#
# COMPACT_ATOMS: atom_id res chain seq x y z
N MET A 1 20.92 -7.83 16.39
CA MET A 1 19.84 -7.08 17.06
C MET A 1 18.54 -7.52 16.42
N ALA A 2 17.60 -8.06 17.20
CA ALA A 2 16.28 -8.43 16.69
C ALA A 2 15.55 -7.16 16.24
N GLN A 3 15.05 -7.13 15.00
CA GLN A 3 14.15 -6.06 14.58
C GLN A 3 12.90 -6.12 15.48
N PRO A 4 12.41 -4.98 16.00
CA PRO A 4 11.17 -4.97 16.74
C PRO A 4 10.05 -5.51 15.84
N VAL A 5 9.39 -6.58 16.30
CA VAL A 5 8.19 -7.12 15.64
C VAL A 5 7.11 -6.06 15.80
N PHE A 6 6.93 -5.24 14.77
CA PHE A 6 5.88 -4.24 14.75
C PHE A 6 4.53 -4.97 14.75
N GLN A 7 3.73 -4.79 15.80
CA GLN A 7 2.36 -5.29 15.82
C GLN A 7 1.52 -4.39 14.91
N PHE A 8 1.40 -4.80 13.65
CA PHE A 8 0.56 -4.14 12.66
C PHE A 8 -0.88 -4.10 13.19
N PRO A 9 -1.59 -2.96 13.12
CA PRO A 9 -2.84 -2.79 13.86
C PRO A 9 -4.00 -3.61 13.28
N TYR A 10 -3.79 -4.21 12.10
CA TYR A 10 -4.69 -5.17 11.48
C TYR A 10 -4.33 -6.64 11.81
N GLY A 11 -3.16 -6.87 12.44
CA GLY A 11 -2.56 -8.18 12.68
C GLY A 11 -2.92 -8.82 14.03
N ALA A 12 -4.00 -8.41 14.69
CA ALA A 12 -4.56 -9.28 15.74
C ALA A 12 -5.15 -10.52 15.06
N PRO A 13 -4.86 -11.76 15.51
CA PRO A 13 -5.49 -12.96 14.97
C PRO A 13 -7.01 -12.81 15.06
N GLY A 14 -7.67 -12.68 13.91
CA GLY A 14 -9.08 -12.33 13.86
C GLY A 14 -9.58 -12.21 12.43
N GLN A 15 -10.89 -12.39 12.26
CA GLN A 15 -11.57 -12.22 10.99
C GLN A 15 -11.87 -10.73 10.78
N GLN A 16 -11.31 -10.14 9.73
CA GLN A 16 -11.62 -8.77 9.33
C GLN A 16 -12.48 -8.77 8.07
N LYS A 17 -13.47 -7.88 8.05
CA LYS A 17 -14.39 -7.72 6.94
C LYS A 17 -13.91 -6.57 6.07
N LEU A 18 -13.41 -6.87 4.87
CA LEU A 18 -12.95 -5.87 3.92
C LEU A 18 -14.04 -5.60 2.88
N ARG A 19 -14.21 -4.35 2.47
CA ARG A 19 -15.13 -4.00 1.38
C ARG A 19 -14.52 -4.48 0.06
N LEU A 20 -15.31 -5.18 -0.75
CA LEU A 20 -14.93 -5.59 -2.10
C LEU A 20 -15.28 -4.46 -3.06
N GLU A 21 -14.26 -3.83 -3.65
CA GLU A 21 -14.44 -2.79 -4.66
C GLU A 21 -14.52 -3.40 -6.06
N GLU A 22 -13.66 -4.38 -6.37
CA GLU A 22 -13.68 -5.10 -7.65
C GLU A 22 -13.18 -6.54 -7.47
N GLY A 23 -13.93 -7.50 -8.00
CA GLY A 23 -13.53 -8.92 -8.03
C GLY A 23 -13.02 -9.34 -9.41
N PHE A 24 -11.99 -10.18 -9.43
CA PHE A 24 -11.34 -10.62 -10.67
C PHE A 24 -11.40 -12.15 -10.83
N HIS A 25 -11.28 -12.62 -12.07
CA HIS A 25 -11.25 -14.05 -12.45
C HIS A 25 -12.41 -14.90 -11.93
N GLY A 26 -13.58 -14.28 -11.70
CA GLY A 26 -14.72 -14.98 -11.10
C GLY A 26 -14.45 -15.53 -9.70
N THR A 27 -13.46 -14.97 -8.99
CA THR A 27 -13.05 -15.44 -7.66
C THR A 27 -14.17 -15.23 -6.64
N PHE A 28 -14.90 -14.14 -6.77
CA PHE A 28 -16.02 -13.79 -5.89
C PHE A 28 -17.32 -13.68 -6.70
N ALA A 29 -18.44 -13.99 -6.06
CA ALA A 29 -19.76 -13.78 -6.64
C ALA A 29 -19.98 -12.29 -6.96
N ALA A 30 -20.61 -11.99 -8.10
CA ALA A 30 -20.77 -10.63 -8.63
C ALA A 30 -21.50 -9.64 -7.69
N ARG A 31 -22.21 -10.12 -6.67
CA ARG A 31 -22.94 -9.29 -5.68
C ARG A 31 -22.29 -9.27 -4.28
N LYS A 32 -21.11 -9.86 -4.12
CA LYS A 32 -20.42 -9.89 -2.82
C LYS A 32 -19.89 -8.48 -2.51
N ALA A 33 -20.43 -7.84 -1.48
CA ALA A 33 -19.99 -6.49 -1.08
C ALA A 33 -18.77 -6.51 -0.15
N PHE A 34 -18.50 -7.65 0.50
CA PHE A 34 -17.44 -7.77 1.49
C PHE A 34 -16.75 -9.13 1.42
N ILE A 35 -15.47 -9.17 1.78
CA ILE A 35 -14.66 -10.37 1.92
C ILE A 35 -14.25 -10.51 3.38
N ASP A 36 -14.53 -11.67 3.94
CA ASP A 36 -13.99 -12.09 5.21
C ASP A 36 -12.56 -12.59 5.01
N ILE A 37 -11.63 -11.95 5.70
CA ILE A 37 -10.21 -12.25 5.65
C ILE A 37 -9.73 -12.63 7.05
N THR A 38 -8.95 -13.71 7.14
CA THR A 38 -8.21 -14.09 8.35
C THR A 38 -6.73 -13.86 8.11
N PHE A 39 -6.10 -13.05 8.95
CA PHE A 39 -4.66 -12.82 8.91
C PHE A 39 -3.92 -14.01 9.50
N GLU A 40 -2.94 -14.54 8.75
CA GLU A 40 -2.10 -15.63 9.22
C GLU A 40 -0.75 -15.10 9.72
N ASN A 41 0.00 -14.40 8.88
CA ASN A 41 1.33 -13.87 9.21
C ASN A 41 1.65 -12.58 8.43
N ASN A 42 2.46 -11.69 9.01
CA ASN A 42 3.02 -10.54 8.30
C ASN A 42 4.23 -10.97 7.45
N ILE A 43 4.36 -10.42 6.24
CA ILE A 43 5.55 -10.55 5.40
C ILE A 43 6.35 -9.26 5.54
N PRO A 44 7.48 -9.25 6.26
CA PRO A 44 8.35 -8.07 6.35
C PRO A 44 9.01 -7.80 4.99
N SER A 45 9.21 -6.51 4.65
CA SER A 45 10.19 -5.97 3.67
C SER A 45 9.71 -5.24 2.40
N THR A 46 8.42 -5.09 2.10
CA THR A 46 7.97 -4.42 0.86
C THR A 46 7.59 -2.93 1.05
N LYS A 47 7.33 -2.19 -0.05
CA LYS A 47 6.91 -0.77 -0.02
C LYS A 47 5.49 -0.57 0.56
N SER A 48 4.78 -1.66 0.75
CA SER A 48 3.40 -1.81 1.20
C SER A 48 3.39 -2.85 2.33
N HIS A 49 2.31 -2.94 3.09
CA HIS A 49 2.22 -3.99 4.12
C HIS A 49 1.60 -5.24 3.52
N VAL A 50 2.38 -6.31 3.48
CA VAL A 50 2.00 -7.56 2.85
C VAL A 50 1.78 -8.61 3.93
N MET A 51 0.67 -9.34 3.83
CA MET A 51 0.25 -10.33 4.80
C MET A 51 -0.19 -11.61 4.10
N HIS A 52 0.19 -12.76 4.65
CA HIS A 52 -0.47 -14.01 4.32
C HIS A 52 -1.86 -14.01 4.94
N VAL A 53 -2.84 -14.34 4.12
CA VAL A 53 -4.24 -14.33 4.51
C VAL A 53 -4.95 -15.58 4.02
N THR A 54 -6.04 -15.91 4.71
CA THR A 54 -7.05 -16.82 4.17
C THR A 54 -8.39 -16.16 4.02
N PHE A 55 -9.13 -16.56 2.99
CA PHE A 55 -10.45 -16.04 2.69
C PHE A 55 -11.34 -17.12 2.10
N MET A 56 -12.65 -16.91 2.18
CA MET A 56 -13.64 -17.80 1.56
C MET A 56 -13.91 -17.36 0.12
N LYS A 57 -13.47 -18.17 -0.84
CA LYS A 57 -13.76 -17.98 -2.27
C LYS A 57 -15.27 -18.15 -2.53
N ASN A 58 -15.83 -19.21 -1.97
CA ASN A 58 -17.27 -19.48 -1.91
C ASN A 58 -17.61 -20.08 -0.54
N ALA A 59 -18.87 -20.47 -0.31
CA ALA A 59 -19.33 -20.95 0.99
C ALA A 59 -18.50 -22.11 1.58
N ASN A 60 -17.85 -22.92 0.72
CA ASN A 60 -17.20 -24.17 1.14
C ASN A 60 -15.70 -24.21 0.81
N VAL A 61 -15.17 -23.25 0.06
CA VAL A 61 -13.77 -23.24 -0.39
C VAL A 61 -13.02 -22.11 0.27
N LYS A 62 -12.16 -22.49 1.22
CA LYS A 62 -11.14 -21.63 1.81
C LYS A 62 -9.92 -21.59 0.89
N GLN A 63 -9.36 -20.40 0.72
CA GLN A 63 -8.21 -20.17 -0.15
C GLN A 63 -7.17 -19.31 0.57
N ARG A 64 -5.89 -19.62 0.35
CA ARG A 64 -4.76 -18.78 0.76
C ARG A 64 -4.49 -17.70 -0.28
N GLY A 65 -4.08 -16.55 0.19
CA GLY A 65 -3.67 -15.43 -0.63
C GLY A 65 -2.71 -14.53 0.11
N VAL A 66 -2.30 -13.51 -0.60
CA VAL A 66 -1.47 -12.43 -0.09
C VAL A 66 -2.28 -11.14 -0.13
N LEU A 67 -2.44 -10.47 1.00
CA LEU A 67 -3.07 -9.15 1.07
C LEU A 67 -1.99 -8.08 1.17
N GLU A 68 -1.96 -7.22 0.17
CA GLU A 68 -1.12 -6.04 0.16
C GLU A 68 -1.96 -4.81 0.48
N LEU A 69 -1.61 -4.08 1.54
CA LEU A 69 -2.28 -2.85 1.98
C LEU A 69 -1.41 -1.61 1.73
N TYR A 70 -2.04 -0.59 1.16
CA TYR A 70 -1.43 0.71 0.87
C TYR A 70 -1.86 1.73 1.92
N ASP A 71 -1.41 1.51 3.16
CA ASP A 71 -1.70 2.39 4.30
C ASP A 71 -0.58 3.43 4.45
N ARG A 72 -0.91 4.72 4.35
CA ARG A 72 0.07 5.82 4.49
C ARG A 72 0.83 5.80 5.81
N ARG A 73 0.22 5.21 6.86
CA ARG A 73 0.81 5.13 8.20
C ARG A 73 1.90 4.07 8.26
N TYR A 74 1.86 3.15 7.30
CA TYR A 74 2.73 2.01 7.19
C TYR A 74 3.24 1.85 5.74
N PRO A 75 3.96 2.81 5.16
CA PRO A 75 4.23 2.81 3.72
C PRO A 75 5.66 2.31 3.41
N GLY A 76 6.20 1.46 4.29
CA GLY A 76 7.56 0.91 4.20
C GLY A 76 8.61 1.98 3.94
N ARG A 77 9.29 1.89 2.79
CA ARG A 77 10.38 2.80 2.39
C ARG A 77 9.93 4.24 2.08
N ILE A 78 8.63 4.49 1.84
CA ILE A 78 8.13 5.85 1.54
C ILE A 78 8.33 6.79 2.74
N ARG A 79 8.26 6.26 3.96
CA ARG A 79 8.51 7.02 5.21
C ARG A 79 9.99 7.19 5.56
N GLN A 80 10.94 6.67 4.76
CA GLN A 80 12.36 6.85 5.06
C GLN A 80 12.76 8.32 4.86
N ALA A 81 13.02 9.01 5.97
CA ALA A 81 13.66 10.32 5.98
C ALA A 81 15.12 10.15 6.46
N ASN A 82 16.07 10.77 5.76
CA ASN A 82 17.48 10.86 6.15
C ASN A 82 18.16 9.51 6.48
N GLY A 83 17.83 8.44 5.75
CA GLY A 83 18.46 7.12 5.94
C GLY A 83 18.10 6.41 7.26
N THR A 84 17.11 6.91 8.01
CA THR A 84 16.59 6.19 9.18
C THR A 84 15.76 4.98 8.75
N ALA A 85 15.71 3.96 9.63
CA ALA A 85 15.00 2.71 9.36
C ALA A 85 13.53 2.99 8.98
N ALA A 86 13.05 2.33 7.93
CA ALA A 86 11.65 2.38 7.55
C ALA A 86 10.76 1.86 8.70
N ALA A 87 9.56 2.44 8.81
CA ALA A 87 8.44 1.99 9.65
C ALA A 87 8.44 2.44 11.13
N THR A 88 8.36 3.75 11.37
CA THR A 88 7.55 4.22 12.50
C THR A 88 6.20 4.72 11.98
N ALA A 89 5.13 4.18 12.56
CA ALA A 89 3.80 4.75 12.39
C ALA A 89 3.83 6.24 12.75
N PRO A 90 3.00 7.08 12.11
CA PRO A 90 2.89 8.47 12.52
C PRO A 90 2.53 8.56 14.00
N SER A 91 3.08 9.56 14.69
CA SER A 91 2.61 9.89 16.04
C SER A 91 1.16 10.37 16.00
N VAL A 92 0.50 10.37 17.15
CA VAL A 92 -0.89 10.86 17.29
C VAL A 92 -1.03 12.29 16.77
N ALA A 93 -0.01 13.14 16.98
CA ALA A 93 -0.01 14.53 16.51
C ALA A 93 0.12 14.61 14.98
N GLU A 94 0.97 13.76 14.38
CA GLU A 94 1.17 13.71 12.92
C GLU A 94 -0.11 13.24 12.21
N ASP A 95 -0.76 12.20 12.75
CA ASP A 95 -2.05 11.72 12.26
C ASP A 95 -3.15 12.78 12.36
N ALA A 96 -3.20 13.51 13.48
CA ALA A 96 -4.17 14.59 13.70
C ALA A 96 -3.94 15.77 12.75
N ALA A 97 -2.69 16.14 12.46
CA ALA A 97 -2.33 17.21 11.52
C ALA A 97 -2.81 16.90 10.10
N TYR A 98 -2.55 15.67 9.63
CA TYR A 98 -3.06 15.19 8.34
C TYR A 98 -4.58 15.22 8.27
N ARG A 99 -5.27 14.71 9.30
CA ARG A 99 -6.74 14.68 9.34
C ARG A 99 -7.35 16.07 9.36
N THR A 100 -6.68 17.02 10.01
CA THR A 100 -7.09 18.43 9.98
C THR A 100 -6.99 19.00 8.55
N LEU A 101 -5.90 18.72 7.83
CA LEU A 101 -5.72 19.13 6.44
C LEU A 101 -6.82 18.53 5.54
N VAL A 102 -7.15 17.25 5.74
CA VAL A 102 -8.23 16.55 5.03
C VAL A 102 -9.58 17.22 5.29
N ARG A 103 -9.94 17.46 6.57
CA ARG A 103 -11.20 18.10 6.96
C ARG A 103 -11.37 19.52 6.43
N GLN A 104 -10.26 20.21 6.20
CA GLN A 104 -10.26 21.53 5.58
C GLN A 104 -10.50 21.49 4.06
N GLY A 105 -10.68 20.30 3.46
CA GLY A 105 -10.90 20.15 2.01
C GLY A 105 -9.66 20.42 1.17
N LYS A 106 -8.47 20.46 1.77
CA LYS A 106 -7.25 20.92 1.09
C LYS A 106 -6.50 19.80 0.35
N MET A 107 -6.89 18.53 0.57
CA MET A 107 -6.24 17.37 -0.06
C MET A 107 -6.33 17.36 -1.58
N ASP A 108 -7.46 17.79 -2.17
CA ASP A 108 -7.61 17.81 -3.63
C ASP A 108 -6.62 18.78 -4.29
N ALA A 109 -6.56 20.01 -3.78
CA ALA A 109 -5.63 21.03 -4.25
C ALA A 109 -4.16 20.59 -4.06
N PHE A 110 -3.85 20.02 -2.90
CA PHE A 110 -2.50 19.53 -2.61
C PHE A 110 -2.11 18.33 -3.48
N SER A 111 -3.02 17.40 -3.74
CA SER A 111 -2.77 16.26 -4.64
C SER A 111 -2.49 16.71 -6.07
N LEU A 112 -3.21 17.73 -6.55
CA LEU A 112 -2.95 18.32 -7.87
C LEU A 112 -1.57 19.01 -7.92
N ALA A 113 -1.18 19.66 -6.82
CA ALA A 113 0.14 20.25 -6.68
C ALA A 113 1.26 19.20 -6.71
N LEU A 114 1.15 18.14 -5.90
CA LEU A 114 2.10 17.03 -5.87
C LEU A 114 2.27 16.42 -7.25
N LYS A 115 1.17 16.19 -7.97
CA LYS A 115 1.21 15.70 -9.36
C LYS A 115 2.06 16.58 -10.27
N ARG A 116 2.00 17.91 -10.12
CA ARG A 116 2.81 18.85 -10.91
C ARG A 116 4.28 18.81 -10.47
N ILE A 117 4.53 18.82 -9.16
CA ILE A 117 5.88 18.78 -8.59
C ILE A 117 6.61 17.51 -9.05
N TYR A 118 6.00 16.33 -8.91
CA TYR A 118 6.62 15.05 -9.30
C TYR A 118 6.81 14.91 -10.80
N LYS A 119 6.01 15.61 -11.61
CA LYS A 119 6.23 15.69 -13.05
C LYS A 119 7.45 16.55 -13.41
N ILE A 120 7.69 17.63 -12.67
CA ILE A 120 8.80 18.55 -12.92
C ILE A 120 10.12 17.98 -12.36
N ASP A 121 10.07 17.43 -11.16
CA ASP A 121 11.22 16.82 -10.48
C ASP A 121 10.85 15.41 -9.98
N PRO A 122 11.03 14.37 -10.82
CA PRO A 122 10.71 12.98 -10.48
C PRO A 122 11.54 12.39 -9.34
N LYS A 123 12.59 13.07 -8.90
CA LYS A 123 13.40 12.66 -7.75
C LYS A 123 12.81 13.13 -6.42
N THR A 124 11.83 14.03 -6.46
CA THR A 124 11.13 14.51 -5.26
C THR A 124 10.40 13.34 -4.61
N CYS A 125 10.46 13.26 -3.28
CA CYS A 125 9.73 12.29 -2.49
C CYS A 125 9.04 12.92 -1.29
N ALA A 126 8.20 12.15 -0.60
CA ALA A 126 7.40 12.64 0.52
C ALA A 126 8.25 13.31 1.60
N SER A 127 9.43 12.78 1.91
CA SER A 127 10.33 13.35 2.94
C SER A 127 10.86 14.74 2.62
N ASP A 128 10.87 15.17 1.35
CA ASP A 128 11.22 16.53 0.98
C ASP A 128 10.22 17.57 1.54
N PHE A 129 8.99 17.16 1.87
CA PHE A 129 7.96 18.03 2.43
C PHE A 129 8.07 18.20 3.96
N LEU A 130 8.93 17.42 4.63
CA LEU A 130 9.12 17.48 6.08
C LEU A 130 10.10 18.58 6.52
N HIS A 131 11.21 18.74 5.78
CA HIS A 131 12.35 19.56 6.21
C HIS A 131 12.88 20.56 5.17
N SER A 132 12.52 20.42 3.88
CA SER A 132 13.21 21.23 2.86
C SER A 132 12.76 22.68 2.91
N HIS A 133 13.70 23.64 2.86
CA HIS A 133 13.37 25.03 2.53
C HIS A 133 12.79 25.17 1.09
N ARG A 134 12.95 24.12 0.27
CA ARG A 134 12.47 24.01 -1.12
C ARG A 134 10.95 23.95 -1.20
N PHE A 135 10.29 23.31 -0.24
CA PHE A 135 8.83 23.18 -0.16
C PHE A 135 8.25 23.63 1.19
N GLY A 136 9.09 23.78 2.22
CA GLY A 136 8.76 24.04 3.63
C GLY A 136 8.40 25.48 3.98
N GLY A 137 8.63 26.45 3.09
CA GLY A 137 8.22 27.86 3.25
C GLY A 137 7.24 28.38 2.19
N ALA A 138 6.85 27.55 1.22
CA ALA A 138 5.88 27.97 0.21
C ALA A 138 4.47 27.82 0.76
N SER A 139 3.83 28.94 1.07
CA SER A 139 2.39 29.01 1.23
C SER A 139 1.74 28.45 -0.05
N PHE A 140 1.10 27.30 0.06
CA PHE A 140 0.21 26.83 -0.99
C PHE A 140 -1.09 27.62 -0.85
N ASP A 141 -1.32 28.56 -1.77
CA ASP A 141 -2.52 29.40 -1.80
C ASP A 141 -2.74 30.23 -0.51
N GLY A 142 -1.65 30.75 0.08
CA GLY A 142 -1.72 31.57 1.30
C GLY A 142 -1.98 30.78 2.60
N ALA A 143 -2.16 29.46 2.54
CA ALA A 143 -2.28 28.63 3.73
C ALA A 143 -0.90 28.13 4.18
N GLU A 144 -0.46 28.56 5.37
CA GLU A 144 0.62 27.88 6.07
C GLU A 144 0.11 26.50 6.52
N PHE A 145 0.55 25.45 5.82
CA PHE A 145 0.37 24.10 6.28
C PHE A 145 1.54 23.74 7.18
N ASP A 146 1.25 23.12 8.32
CA ASP A 146 2.27 22.42 9.10
C ASP A 146 3.07 21.49 8.17
N SER A 147 4.39 21.53 8.24
CA SER A 147 5.27 20.67 7.42
C SER A 147 4.95 19.20 7.63
N MET A 148 4.48 18.85 8.83
CA MET A 148 4.03 17.52 9.17
C MET A 148 2.81 17.07 8.36
N ALA A 149 1.79 17.93 8.25
CA ALA A 149 0.60 17.63 7.46
C ALA A 149 0.94 17.46 5.97
N ARG A 150 1.88 18.26 5.45
CA ARG A 150 2.37 18.14 4.06
C ARG A 150 3.12 16.83 3.83
N PHE A 151 4.00 16.45 4.75
CA PHE A 151 4.70 15.17 4.71
C PHE A 151 3.72 13.98 4.69
N GLU A 152 2.74 13.98 5.59
CA GLU A 152 1.73 12.91 5.64
C GLU A 152 0.84 12.88 4.38
N ALA A 153 0.48 14.05 3.83
CA ALA A 153 -0.28 14.13 2.61
C ALA A 153 0.50 13.69 1.36
N ALA A 154 1.80 14.01 1.30
CA ALA A 154 2.68 13.51 0.25
C ALA A 154 2.88 11.98 0.36
N THR A 155 3.04 11.48 1.58
CA THR A 155 3.10 10.04 1.88
C THR A 155 1.83 9.33 1.41
N TRP A 156 0.64 9.87 1.71
CA TRP A 156 -0.63 9.35 1.22
C TRP A 156 -0.67 9.31 -0.31
N TYR A 157 -0.29 10.42 -0.96
CA TYR A 157 -0.33 10.53 -2.41
C TYR A 157 0.57 9.49 -3.08
N GLU A 158 1.79 9.29 -2.58
CA GLU A 158 2.70 8.27 -3.09
C GLU A 158 2.13 6.85 -2.93
N CYS A 159 1.59 6.52 -1.75
CA CYS A 159 0.91 5.23 -1.53
C CYS A 159 -0.24 5.01 -2.52
N ASP A 160 -1.08 6.02 -2.72
CA ASP A 160 -2.20 5.98 -3.66
C ASP A 160 -1.72 5.83 -5.12
N GLN A 161 -0.66 6.52 -5.52
CA GLN A 161 -0.07 6.35 -6.85
C GLN A 161 0.53 4.96 -7.05
N HIS A 162 1.18 4.40 -6.03
CA HIS A 162 1.69 3.02 -6.06
C HIS A 162 0.55 2.03 -6.25
N PHE A 163 -0.50 2.10 -5.42
CA PHE A 163 -1.70 1.30 -5.54
C PHE A 163 -2.33 1.39 -6.94
N LYS A 164 -2.58 2.60 -7.44
CA LYS A 164 -3.21 2.84 -8.75
C LYS A 164 -2.34 2.29 -9.89
N THR A 165 -1.03 2.45 -9.78
CA THR A 165 -0.09 1.96 -10.79
C THR A 165 -0.07 0.44 -10.83
N GLU A 166 -0.02 -0.21 -9.67
CA GLU A 166 0.00 -1.66 -9.56
C GLU A 166 -1.32 -2.30 -10.00
N LEU A 167 -2.45 -1.78 -9.54
CA LEU A 167 -3.77 -2.22 -10.01
C LEU A 167 -3.89 -2.09 -11.53
N LYS A 168 -3.42 -0.98 -12.11
CA LYS A 168 -3.39 -0.78 -13.56
C LYS A 168 -2.46 -1.77 -14.26
N ALA A 169 -1.31 -2.09 -13.67
CA ALA A 169 -0.38 -3.07 -14.21
C ALA A 169 -1.03 -4.47 -14.26
N TYR A 170 -1.63 -4.93 -13.15
CA TYR A 170 -2.36 -6.20 -13.12
C TYR A 170 -3.48 -6.24 -14.16
N LYS A 171 -4.29 -5.19 -14.28
CA LYS A 171 -5.36 -5.11 -15.29
C LYS A 171 -4.82 -5.24 -16.72
N LYS A 172 -3.69 -4.60 -17.03
CA LYS A 172 -3.04 -4.69 -18.35
C LYS A 172 -2.40 -6.06 -18.61
N LEU A 173 -1.82 -6.67 -17.58
CA LEU A 173 -1.12 -7.95 -17.65
C LEU A 173 -2.04 -9.15 -17.37
N LYS A 174 -3.35 -9.01 -17.56
CA LYS A 174 -4.36 -10.05 -17.27
C LYS A 174 -4.02 -11.41 -17.86
N ARG A 175 -3.42 -11.46 -19.06
CA ARG A 175 -3.04 -12.70 -19.76
C ARG A 175 -1.87 -13.46 -19.09
N LEU A 176 -1.06 -12.76 -18.29
CA LEU A 176 0.11 -13.32 -17.60
C LEU A 176 -0.20 -13.79 -16.17
N GLN A 177 -1.39 -13.46 -15.67
CA GLN A 177 -1.80 -13.79 -14.30
C GLN A 177 -2.06 -15.30 -14.12
N GLY A 178 -1.49 -15.87 -13.06
CA GLY A 178 -1.55 -17.29 -12.73
C GLY A 178 -0.57 -18.16 -13.53
N THR A 179 0.30 -17.54 -14.33
CA THR A 179 1.34 -18.24 -15.11
C THR A 179 2.71 -17.58 -14.91
N ARG A 180 2.83 -16.28 -15.19
CA ARG A 180 4.08 -15.52 -15.07
C ARG A 180 4.08 -14.51 -13.93
N ILE A 181 2.90 -14.04 -13.53
CA ILE A 181 2.69 -13.19 -12.35
C ILE A 181 1.53 -13.75 -11.52
N PRO A 182 1.43 -13.43 -10.21
CA PRO A 182 0.31 -13.86 -9.38
C PRO A 182 -1.05 -13.45 -9.97
N ARG A 183 -2.12 -14.21 -9.69
CA ARG A 183 -3.48 -13.72 -9.96
C ARG A 183 -3.84 -12.60 -8.99
N LEU A 184 -4.39 -11.51 -9.52
CA LEU A 184 -5.14 -10.53 -8.74
C LEU A 184 -6.54 -11.11 -8.50
N TYR A 185 -6.90 -11.38 -7.25
CA TYR A 185 -8.24 -11.86 -6.88
C TYR A 185 -9.23 -10.74 -6.64
N ALA A 186 -8.82 -9.67 -5.95
CA ALA A 186 -9.68 -8.54 -5.65
C ALA A 186 -8.91 -7.24 -5.40
N HIS A 187 -9.56 -6.12 -5.71
CA HIS A 187 -9.30 -4.83 -5.09
C HIS A 187 -10.25 -4.71 -3.88
N VAL A 188 -9.66 -4.52 -2.71
CA VAL A 188 -10.38 -4.37 -1.45
C VAL A 188 -10.13 -3.00 -0.83
N ARG A 189 -11.00 -2.63 0.11
CA ARG A 189 -10.91 -1.37 0.84
C ARG A 189 -11.29 -1.55 2.31
N ILE A 190 -10.52 -0.95 3.19
CA ILE A 190 -10.87 -0.74 4.60
C ILE A 190 -11.39 0.69 4.70
N SER A 191 -12.67 0.85 5.00
CA SER A 191 -13.26 2.17 5.20
C SER A 191 -12.64 2.80 6.45
N HIS A 192 -12.49 4.12 6.49
CA HIS A 192 -11.85 4.79 7.61
C HIS A 192 -12.48 4.43 8.96
N GLY A 193 -13.81 4.29 9.04
CA GLY A 193 -14.48 3.88 10.28
C GLY A 193 -14.01 2.51 10.84
N ASP A 194 -13.47 1.65 9.99
CA ASP A 194 -12.94 0.32 10.33
C ASP A 194 -11.41 0.33 10.52
N VAL A 195 -10.77 1.47 10.27
CA VAL A 195 -9.34 1.67 10.46
C VAL A 195 -9.05 1.89 11.95
N PRO A 196 -8.05 1.20 12.53
CA PRO A 196 -7.62 1.44 13.90
C PRO A 196 -7.26 2.92 14.12
N GLN A 197 -7.74 3.52 15.21
CA GLN A 197 -7.57 4.94 15.60
C GLN A 197 -8.36 5.97 14.76
N ALA A 198 -9.33 5.53 13.96
CA ALA A 198 -10.25 6.46 13.29
C ALA A 198 -11.12 7.25 14.29
N ALA A 199 -11.45 8.51 13.97
CA ALA A 199 -12.55 9.21 14.66
C ALA A 199 -13.78 9.31 13.76
N ARG A 200 -14.93 9.40 14.42
CA ARG A 200 -16.26 9.30 13.82
C ARG A 200 -16.60 10.44 12.85
N ASP A 201 -16.03 11.62 13.02
CA ASP A 201 -16.38 12.82 12.25
C ASP A 201 -15.76 12.89 10.84
N ASP A 202 -15.06 11.83 10.43
CA ASP A 202 -14.24 11.79 9.22
C ASP A 202 -14.91 11.14 8.00
N ALA A 203 -16.15 10.65 8.15
CA ALA A 203 -16.85 9.89 7.11
C ALA A 203 -16.96 10.59 5.73
N PRO A 204 -17.17 11.92 5.62
CA PRO A 204 -17.21 12.60 4.32
C PRO A 204 -15.87 12.54 3.55
N TRP A 205 -14.78 12.27 4.25
CA TRP A 205 -13.41 12.31 3.74
C TRP A 205 -12.80 10.92 3.56
N ASP A 206 -13.64 9.88 3.56
CA ASP A 206 -13.23 8.47 3.47
C ASP A 206 -12.30 8.20 2.28
N GLN A 207 -12.41 8.92 1.17
CA GLN A 207 -11.50 8.77 0.02
C GLN A 207 -10.02 9.05 0.33
N PHE A 208 -9.73 9.91 1.30
CA PHE A 208 -8.37 10.24 1.74
C PHE A 208 -7.95 9.45 2.98
N LEU A 209 -8.91 8.83 3.67
CA LEU A 209 -8.69 8.20 4.98
C LEU A 209 -8.83 6.67 4.95
N CYS A 210 -9.43 6.12 3.89
CA CYS A 210 -9.52 4.69 3.67
C CYS A 210 -8.16 4.08 3.30
N VAL A 211 -8.07 2.76 3.47
CA VAL A 211 -6.89 1.98 3.06
C VAL A 211 -7.30 1.06 1.92
N HIS A 212 -6.64 1.22 0.78
CA HIS A 212 -6.78 0.31 -0.34
C HIS A 212 -5.90 -0.92 -0.16
N GLY A 213 -6.35 -2.05 -0.71
CA GLY A 213 -5.55 -3.24 -0.77
C GLY A 213 -5.79 -4.08 -2.02
N LEU A 214 -4.80 -4.90 -2.35
CA LEU A 214 -4.85 -5.89 -3.41
C LEU A 214 -4.75 -7.27 -2.78
N LEU A 215 -5.74 -8.13 -3.07
CA LEU A 215 -5.72 -9.53 -2.70
C LEU A 215 -5.18 -10.33 -3.87
N LEU A 216 -4.04 -10.99 -3.66
CA LEU A 216 -3.26 -11.68 -4.67
C LEU A 216 -3.18 -13.19 -4.39
N GLU A 217 -2.83 -13.94 -5.43
CA GLU A 217 -2.42 -15.33 -5.34
C GLU A 217 -1.16 -15.49 -4.50
N ASP A 218 -1.23 -16.38 -3.51
CA ASP A 218 -0.08 -16.82 -2.77
C ASP A 218 0.75 -17.78 -3.64
N ILE A 219 2.02 -17.43 -3.86
CA ILE A 219 2.97 -18.25 -4.60
C ILE A 219 3.93 -18.86 -3.57
N PRO A 220 3.73 -20.14 -3.20
CA PRO A 220 4.59 -20.78 -2.23
C PRO A 220 5.99 -20.96 -2.81
N GLY A 221 7.01 -20.55 -2.06
CA GLY A 221 8.39 -20.71 -2.48
C GLY A 221 9.36 -19.83 -1.68
N PRO A 222 10.68 -20.02 -1.89
CA PRO A 222 11.68 -19.15 -1.30
C PRO A 222 11.55 -17.73 -1.84
N THR A 223 11.91 -16.74 -1.03
CA THR A 223 11.98 -15.35 -1.51
C THR A 223 13.21 -15.17 -2.40
N LEU A 224 13.22 -14.11 -3.20
CA LEU A 224 14.43 -13.74 -3.96
C LEU A 224 15.60 -13.32 -3.06
N GLU A 225 15.35 -13.02 -1.78
CA GLU A 225 16.41 -12.74 -0.80
C GLU A 225 17.10 -14.04 -0.35
N ASP A 226 16.37 -15.16 -0.38
CA ASP A 226 16.89 -16.51 -0.07
C ASP A 226 17.54 -17.20 -1.27
N TRP A 227 17.67 -16.48 -2.40
CA TRP A 227 18.24 -17.07 -3.60
C TRP A 227 19.75 -17.32 -3.42
N PRO A 228 20.26 -18.47 -3.89
CA PRO A 228 21.68 -18.75 -3.82
C PRO A 228 22.47 -17.64 -4.52
N THR A 229 23.61 -17.26 -3.96
CA THR A 229 24.54 -16.36 -4.65
C THR A 229 24.91 -16.94 -6.04
N PRO A 230 25.28 -16.11 -7.02
CA PRO A 230 25.47 -16.51 -8.43
C PRO A 230 26.37 -17.74 -8.64
N ASP A 231 27.27 -18.00 -7.70
CA ASP A 231 28.19 -19.14 -7.69
C ASP A 231 27.48 -20.50 -7.51
N MET A 232 26.21 -20.53 -7.10
CA MET A 232 25.47 -21.75 -6.74
C MET A 232 24.39 -22.18 -7.73
N ALA A 233 23.96 -21.35 -8.70
CA ALA A 233 22.89 -21.77 -9.64
C ALA A 233 22.89 -21.02 -11.00
N PRO A 234 23.90 -21.22 -11.87
CA PRO A 234 23.96 -20.58 -13.19
C PRO A 234 22.76 -20.88 -14.10
N ASN A 235 22.11 -22.04 -13.96
CA ASN A 235 20.94 -22.41 -14.77
C ASN A 235 19.65 -21.66 -14.36
N MET A 236 19.50 -21.28 -13.08
CA MET A 236 18.30 -20.59 -12.58
C MET A 236 18.29 -19.12 -12.98
N LEU A 237 19.45 -18.45 -12.92
CA LEU A 237 19.62 -17.07 -13.39
C LEU A 237 19.32 -16.95 -14.89
N LYS A 238 19.74 -17.95 -15.68
CA LYS A 238 19.46 -18.00 -17.12
C LYS A 238 17.97 -18.10 -17.41
N ILE A 239 17.23 -18.91 -16.66
CA ILE A 239 15.77 -19.05 -16.81
C ILE A 239 15.05 -17.75 -16.46
N VAL A 240 15.41 -17.08 -15.36
CA VAL A 240 14.77 -15.81 -14.98
C VAL A 240 15.10 -14.68 -15.97
N ALA A 241 16.36 -14.57 -16.42
CA ALA A 241 16.74 -13.62 -17.45
C ALA A 241 15.99 -13.87 -18.77
N GLN A 242 15.80 -15.14 -19.14
CA GLN A 242 15.07 -15.51 -20.35
C GLN A 242 13.56 -15.23 -20.23
N CYS A 243 12.95 -15.48 -19.06
CA CYS A 243 11.56 -15.09 -18.81
C CYS A 243 11.37 -13.57 -18.86
N ALA A 244 12.33 -12.79 -18.35
CA ALA A 244 12.29 -11.32 -18.41
C ALA A 244 12.44 -10.81 -19.86
N ALA A 245 13.32 -11.43 -20.65
CA ALA A 245 13.55 -11.06 -22.05
C ALA A 245 12.38 -11.41 -22.98
N GLU A 246 11.65 -12.50 -22.72
CA GLU A 246 10.47 -12.92 -23.49
C GLU A 246 9.22 -12.07 -23.20
N THR A 247 9.27 -11.16 -22.22
CA THR A 247 8.13 -10.33 -21.78
C THR A 247 8.17 -8.90 -22.37
N ILE A 248 9.23 -8.52 -23.09
CA ILE A 248 9.40 -7.24 -23.80
C ILE A 248 9.06 -7.43 -25.28
#